data_AF-A0A3C1RTP3-F1
#
_entry.id   AF-A0A3C1RTP3-F1
#
_cell.length_a   1.000
_cell.length_b   1.000
_cell.length_c   1.000
_cell.angle_alpha   90.00
_cell.angle_beta   90.00
_cell.angle_gamma   90.00
#
_symmetry.space_group_name_H-M   'P 1'
#
loop_
_entity.id
_entity.type
_entity.pdbx_description
1 polymer ?
#
loop_
_entity_poly.entity_id
_entity_poly.type
_entity_poly.pdbx_seq_one_letter_code
_entity_poly.pdbx_strand_id
1 'polypeptide(L)' 'MLSNSFHSQTEKNYQNRSFRGKDLSLEDFSNADIRGCDFSEANLTGANFRGAKAGLSQ' A
#
# COMPACT_ATOMS: atom_id res chain seq x y z
N MET A 1 23.63 25.73 -2.09
CA MET A 1 23.50 24.27 -2.23
C MET A 1 23.35 23.68 -0.86
N LEU A 2 22.15 23.18 -0.54
CA LEU A 2 21.83 22.17 0.47
C LEU A 2 20.30 22.04 0.39
N SER A 3 19.83 21.44 -0.71
CA SER A 3 18.45 20.96 -0.80
C SER A 3 18.36 19.72 0.09
N ASN A 4 18.31 19.93 1.41
CA ASN A 4 17.80 18.94 2.34
C ASN A 4 16.28 18.91 2.15
N SER A 5 15.85 18.37 1.01
CA SER A 5 14.51 17.87 0.86
C SER A 5 14.41 16.69 1.80
N PHE A 6 13.99 16.96 3.04
CA PHE A 6 13.29 15.98 3.86
C PHE A 6 12.06 15.57 3.05
N HIS A 7 12.24 14.65 2.11
CA HIS A 7 11.14 13.87 1.58
C HIS A 7 10.66 13.03 2.77
N SER A 8 9.80 13.64 3.59
CA SER A 8 8.79 12.88 4.31
C SER A 8 7.98 12.19 3.21
N GLN A 9 8.46 11.03 2.76
CA GLN A 9 7.66 10.07 2.01
C GLN A 9 6.62 9.61 3.01
N THR A 10 5.53 10.35 3.10
CA THR A 10 4.37 9.98 3.88
C THR A 10 3.98 8.57 3.42
N GLU A 11 4.09 7.60 4.32
CA GLU A 11 3.71 6.22 4.04
C GLU A 11 2.30 6.22 3.43
N LYS A 12 2.12 5.51 2.30
CA LYS A 12 0.84 5.48 1.59
C LYS A 12 -0.21 4.84 2.51
N ASN A 13 -1.14 5.64 3.03
CA ASN A 13 -2.19 5.14 3.90
C ASN A 13 -3.41 4.72 3.07
N TYR A 14 -3.65 3.42 3.00
CA TYR A 14 -4.79 2.80 2.34
C TYR A 14 -5.76 2.14 3.31
N GLN A 15 -5.62 2.36 4.62
CA GLN A 15 -6.36 1.62 5.63
C GLN A 15 -7.88 1.59 5.36
N ASN A 16 -8.48 0.44 5.64
CA ASN A 16 -9.92 0.21 5.55
C ASN A 16 -10.54 0.44 4.16
N ARG A 17 -9.72 0.45 3.10
CA ARG A 17 -10.22 0.58 1.72
C ARG A 17 -10.61 -0.76 1.14
N SER A 18 -11.65 -0.76 0.31
CA SER A 18 -11.98 -1.92 -0.53
C SER A 18 -11.26 -1.83 -1.88
N PHE A 19 -10.48 -2.87 -2.16
CA PHE A 19 -9.91 -3.18 -3.45
C PHE A 19 -10.54 -4.46 -4.04
N ARG A 20 -11.72 -4.83 -3.56
CA ARG A 20 -12.41 -6.05 -3.95
C ARG A 20 -12.60 -6.11 -5.47
N GLY A 21 -12.20 -7.22 -6.07
CA GLY A 21 -12.34 -7.48 -7.51
C GLY A 21 -11.47 -6.62 -8.43
N LYS A 22 -10.55 -5.80 -7.88
CA LYS A 22 -9.73 -4.90 -8.71
C LYS A 22 -8.53 -5.61 -9.31
N ASP A 23 -8.17 -5.24 -10.53
CA ASP A 23 -6.85 -5.55 -11.06
C ASP A 23 -5.83 -4.57 -10.49
N LEU A 24 -4.94 -5.09 -9.65
CA LEU A 24 -3.83 -4.38 -9.01
C LEU A 24 -2.50 -5.06 -9.38
N SER A 25 -2.46 -5.74 -10.53
CA SER A 25 -1.23 -6.37 -11.00
C SER A 25 -0.14 -5.32 -11.17
N LEU A 26 1.07 -5.67 -10.71
CA LEU A 26 2.26 -4.81 -10.73
C LEU A 26 2.17 -3.51 -9.90
N GLU A 27 1.12 -3.33 -9.09
CA GLU A 27 0.96 -2.12 -8.27
C GLU A 27 1.99 -2.04 -7.13
N ASP A 28 2.46 -0.84 -6.80
CA ASP A 28 3.45 -0.62 -5.75
C ASP A 28 2.83 -0.16 -4.42
N PHE A 29 2.64 -1.12 -3.51
CA PHE A 29 2.25 -0.94 -2.11
C PHE A 29 3.45 -0.91 -1.16
N SER A 30 4.68 -0.67 -1.64
CA SER A 30 5.83 -0.61 -0.75
C SER A 30 5.71 0.50 0.30
N ASN A 31 6.07 0.15 1.53
CA ASN A 31 5.93 0.99 2.73
C ASN A 31 4.50 1.56 2.96
N ALA A 32 3.47 0.91 2.41
CA ALA A 32 2.09 1.34 2.58
C ALA A 32 1.46 0.76 3.86
N ASP A 33 0.55 1.50 4.49
CA ASP A 33 -0.35 0.96 5.51
C ASP A 33 -1.63 0.46 4.83
N ILE A 34 -1.73 -0.87 4.70
CA ILE A 34 -2.85 -1.58 4.07
C ILE A 34 -3.69 -2.35 5.10
N ARG A 35 -3.59 -1.99 6.39
CA ARG A 35 -4.37 -2.64 7.44
C ARG A 35 -5.87 -2.42 7.22
N GLY A 36 -6.65 -3.48 7.39
CA GLY A 36 -8.10 -3.45 7.17
C GLY A 36 -8.54 -3.33 5.71
N CYS A 37 -7.63 -3.35 4.73
CA CYS A 37 -8.01 -3.38 3.32
C CYS A 37 -8.69 -4.70 2.93
N ASP A 38 -9.73 -4.61 2.12
CA ASP A 38 -10.35 -5.79 1.48
C ASP A 38 -9.76 -6.00 0.09
N PHE A 39 -8.91 -7.03 -0.06
CA PHE A 39 -8.34 -7.46 -1.34
C PHE A 39 -9.05 -8.70 -1.92
N SER A 40 -10.25 -9.05 -1.43
CA SER A 40 -10.99 -10.21 -1.93
C SER A 40 -11.17 -10.12 -3.45
N GLU A 41 -10.91 -11.21 -4.19
CA GLU A 41 -11.03 -11.26 -5.66
C GLU A 41 -10.12 -10.28 -6.42
N ALA A 42 -9.18 -9.58 -5.76
CA ALA A 42 -8.23 -8.71 -6.44
C ALA A 42 -7.13 -9.51 -7.15
N ASN A 43 -6.71 -9.07 -8.33
CA ASN A 43 -5.50 -9.58 -8.97
C ASN A 43 -4.29 -8.82 -8.40
N LEU A 44 -3.47 -9.50 -7.61
CA LEU A 44 -2.25 -8.93 -7.00
C LEU A 44 -0.97 -9.46 -7.68
N THR A 45 -1.08 -10.04 -8.89
CA THR A 45 0.07 -10.65 -9.57
C THR A 45 1.18 -9.63 -9.76
N GLY A 46 2.34 -9.89 -9.16
CA GLY A 46 3.52 -9.03 -9.24
C GLY A 46 3.42 -7.70 -8.48
N ALA A 47 2.39 -7.50 -7.65
CA ALA A 47 2.31 -6.33 -6.79
C ALA A 47 3.45 -6.32 -5.74
N ASN A 48 3.98 -5.14 -5.44
CA ASN A 48 5.08 -4.96 -4.49
C ASN A 48 4.55 -4.59 -3.10
N PHE A 49 4.75 -5.47 -2.12
CA PHE A 49 4.37 -5.24 -0.71
C PHE A 49 5.56 -5.05 0.22
N ARG A 50 6.75 -4.73 -0.31
CA ARG A 50 7.96 -4.59 0.51
C ARG A 50 7.77 -3.50 1.57
N GLY A 51 7.86 -3.89 2.85
CA GLY A 51 7.69 -2.95 3.97
C GLY A 51 6.23 -2.53 4.23
N ALA A 52 5.25 -3.13 3.56
CA ALA A 52 3.85 -2.83 3.80
C ALA A 52 3.41 -3.30 5.20
N LYS A 53 2.59 -2.50 5.87
CA LYS A 53 1.92 -2.88 7.12
C LYS A 53 0.57 -3.51 6.78
N ALA A 54 0.45 -4.81 7.02
CA ALA A 54 -0.78 -5.58 6.84
C ALA A 54 -1.32 -6.07 8.20
N GLY A 55 -2.61 -6.42 8.23
CA GLY A 55 -3.29 -6.91 9.43
C GLY A 55 -4.61 -6.19 9.72
N LEU A 56 -5.12 -6.38 10.93
CA LEU A 56 -6.32 -5.68 11.40
C LEU A 56 -6.04 -4.17 11.52
N SER A 57 -7.04 -3.37 11.20
CA SER A 57 -7.03 -1.95 11.54
C SER A 57 -7.04 -1.82 13.07
N GLN A 58 -5.97 -1.28 13.63
CA GLN A 58 -5.85 -0.84 15.02
C GLN A 58 -5.63 0.65 15.03
#